data_AF-A0A419HS86-F1
#
_entry.id   AF-A0A419HS86-F1
#
_cell.length_a   1.000
_cell.length_b   1.000
_cell.length_c   1.000
_cell.angle_alpha   90.00
_cell.angle_beta   90.00
_cell.angle_gamma   90.00
#
_symmetry.space_group_name_H-M   'P 1'
#
loop_
_entity.id
_entity.type
_entity.pdbx_description
1 polymer ?
#
loop_
_entity_poly.entity_id
_entity_poly.type
_entity_poly.pdbx_seq_one_letter_code
_entity_poly.pdbx_strand_id
1 'polypeptide(L)'
;MAPTFTTASTIAAESHPSPDFWGSFTAGTVATLLGAVTTLIVGVIAATVAIKAYRTQQQEIRRQHRASFYAEALRAVEDYMECPYRILRKDGSSEARREITQHISDVKSRISFYTGWIEIHGTPEVRATYDAFVTTAQREAGPQMTAAWETKPVRRDRDVPLRTSPLPRVATDIARSRLLTVLQTNLEH
;
A
#
# COMPACT_ATOMS: atom_id res chain seq x y z
N MET A 1 87.91 29.41 31.42
CA MET A 1 87.97 29.54 29.95
C MET A 1 86.54 29.34 29.44
N ALA A 2 85.84 30.45 29.22
CA ALA A 2 84.46 30.47 28.71
C ALA A 2 84.48 30.78 27.21
N PRO A 3 83.48 30.30 26.47
CA PRO A 3 82.69 31.22 25.64
C PRO A 3 81.19 31.01 25.86
N THR A 4 80.47 32.01 26.37
CA THR A 4 79.77 33.09 25.65
C THR A 4 78.52 32.60 24.92
N PHE A 5 77.36 32.86 25.54
CA PHE A 5 76.03 32.77 24.95
C PHE A 5 75.84 33.92 23.94
N THR A 6 75.31 33.62 22.76
CA THR A 6 74.72 34.61 21.84
C THR A 6 73.26 34.26 21.59
N THR A 7 72.41 35.16 22.05
CA THR A 7 70.95 35.25 21.89
C THR A 7 70.58 35.70 20.48
N ALA A 8 69.48 35.21 19.92
CA ALA A 8 68.50 36.04 19.19
C ALA A 8 67.24 35.22 18.82
N SER A 9 66.15 35.60 19.48
CA SER A 9 64.77 35.29 19.15
C SER A 9 64.34 36.09 17.92
N THR A 10 63.64 35.47 16.96
CA THR A 10 62.66 36.17 16.10
C THR A 10 61.52 35.22 15.75
N ILE A 11 60.47 35.26 16.57
CA ILE A 11 59.10 34.97 16.13
C ILE A 11 58.64 36.24 15.41
N ALA A 12 58.45 36.20 14.08
CA ALA A 12 57.54 37.07 13.35
C ALA A 12 57.60 36.75 11.85
N ALA A 13 56.62 36.00 11.37
CA ALA A 13 56.10 36.21 10.03
C ALA A 13 54.59 36.16 10.16
N GLU A 14 54.00 37.30 10.56
CA GLU A 14 52.62 37.58 10.19
C GLU A 14 52.54 37.45 8.68
N SER A 15 51.82 36.44 8.21
CA SER A 15 51.48 36.29 6.79
C SER A 15 50.44 37.36 6.44
N HIS A 16 50.88 38.60 6.31
CA HIS A 16 50.08 39.62 5.64
C HIS A 16 50.05 39.26 4.15
N PRO A 17 48.87 39.08 3.55
CA PRO A 17 48.77 38.92 2.11
C PRO A 17 49.43 40.14 1.44
N SER A 18 50.26 39.89 0.41
CA SER A 18 50.91 40.97 -0.34
C SER A 18 49.87 41.97 -0.86
N PRO A 19 50.20 43.26 -1.00
CA PRO A 19 49.26 44.28 -1.49
C PRO A 19 48.58 43.91 -2.80
N ASP A 20 49.25 43.09 -3.63
CA ASP A 20 48.82 42.66 -4.95
C ASP A 20 47.91 41.42 -4.93
N PHE A 21 47.81 40.71 -3.79
CA PHE A 21 46.92 39.56 -3.64
C PHE A 21 45.47 39.98 -3.87
N TRP A 22 45.07 41.12 -3.30
CA TRP A 22 43.73 41.68 -3.47
C TRP A 22 43.53 42.36 -4.84
N GLY A 23 44.60 42.79 -5.51
CA GLY A 23 44.57 43.43 -6.82
C GLY A 23 44.31 42.50 -8.01
N SER A 24 44.53 41.19 -7.84
CA SER A 24 44.29 40.19 -8.89
C SER A 24 42.83 39.77 -9.06
N PHE A 25 41.95 40.16 -8.13
CA PHE A 25 40.52 39.86 -8.21
C PHE A 25 39.82 40.89 -9.10
N THR A 26 39.67 40.55 -10.39
CA THR A 26 38.80 41.32 -11.28
C THR A 26 37.34 41.15 -10.88
N ALA A 27 36.49 42.14 -11.18
CA ALA A 27 35.04 42.03 -10.97
C ALA A 27 34.45 40.75 -11.60
N GLY A 28 35.04 40.26 -12.71
CA GLY A 28 34.65 39.01 -13.37
C GLY A 28 35.00 37.74 -12.59
N THR A 29 36.11 37.71 -11.86
CA THR A 29 36.51 36.58 -11.00
C THR A 29 35.63 36.49 -9.75
N VAL A 30 35.27 37.63 -9.17
CA VAL A 30 34.34 37.69 -8.02
C VAL A 30 32.92 37.27 -8.46
N ALA A 31 32.46 37.74 -9.62
CA ALA A 31 31.15 37.37 -10.17
C ALA A 31 31.03 35.87 -10.51
N THR A 32 32.08 35.25 -11.05
CA THR A 32 32.09 33.81 -11.37
C THR A 32 32.13 32.93 -10.12
N LEU A 33 32.92 33.30 -9.10
CA LEU A 33 32.93 32.59 -7.82
C LEU A 33 31.59 32.70 -7.07
N LEU A 34 30.98 33.88 -7.04
CA LEU A 34 29.64 34.07 -6.48
C LEU A 34 28.58 33.27 -7.25
N GLY A 35 28.68 33.24 -8.58
CA GLY A 35 27.83 32.40 -9.43
C GLY A 35 27.97 30.91 -9.13
N ALA A 36 29.20 30.40 -8.99
CA ALA A 36 29.49 29.01 -8.69
C ALA A 36 29.01 28.57 -7.29
N VAL A 37 29.17 29.43 -6.28
CA VAL A 37 28.63 29.15 -4.93
C VAL A 37 27.11 29.14 -4.95
N THR A 38 26.49 30.06 -5.70
CA THR A 38 25.03 30.11 -5.84
C THR A 38 24.48 28.85 -6.52
N THR A 39 25.10 28.39 -7.62
CA THR A 39 24.66 27.17 -8.32
C THR A 39 24.84 25.92 -7.46
N LEU A 40 25.90 25.82 -6.66
CA LEU A 40 26.10 24.73 -5.71
C LEU A 40 24.97 24.71 -4.65
N ILE A 41 24.66 25.86 -4.03
CA ILE A 41 23.60 25.97 -3.03
C ILE A 41 22.24 25.60 -3.63
N VAL A 42 21.92 26.14 -4.80
CA VAL A 42 20.68 25.82 -5.53
C VAL A 42 20.63 24.33 -5.86
N GLY A 43 21.73 23.73 -6.31
CA GLY A 43 21.83 22.29 -6.59
C GLY A 43 21.57 21.43 -5.37
N VAL A 44 22.13 21.77 -4.20
CA VAL A 44 21.92 21.04 -2.94
C VAL A 44 20.46 21.16 -2.48
N ILE A 45 19.87 22.35 -2.55
CA ILE A 45 18.45 22.55 -2.20
C ILE A 45 17.56 21.75 -3.14
N ALA A 46 17.79 21.84 -4.45
CA ALA A 46 17.03 21.09 -5.46
C ALA A 46 17.15 19.58 -5.24
N ALA A 47 18.35 19.07 -4.98
CA ALA A 47 18.57 17.65 -4.67
C ALA A 47 17.80 17.21 -3.40
N THR A 48 17.83 18.03 -2.35
CA THR A 48 17.13 17.74 -1.08
C THR A 48 15.61 17.69 -1.28
N VAL A 49 15.07 18.67 -2.02
CA VAL A 49 13.64 18.71 -2.38
C VAL A 49 13.26 17.51 -3.24
N ALA A 50 14.06 17.16 -4.25
CA ALA A 50 13.81 16.02 -5.12
C ALA A 50 13.81 14.69 -4.35
N ILE A 51 14.76 14.49 -3.41
CA ILE A 51 14.80 13.30 -2.55
C ILE A 51 13.54 13.23 -1.68
N LYS A 52 13.12 14.35 -1.09
CA LYS A 52 11.91 14.40 -0.26
C LYS A 52 10.65 14.09 -1.08
N ALA A 53 10.51 14.71 -2.25
CA ALA A 53 9.38 14.47 -3.17
C ALA A 53 9.33 13.02 -3.65
N TYR A 54 10.47 12.44 -4.00
CA TYR A 54 10.56 11.04 -4.40
C TYR A 54 10.17 10.09 -3.25
N ARG A 55 10.64 10.36 -2.02
CA ARG A 55 10.28 9.56 -0.84
C ARG A 55 8.78 9.61 -0.55
N THR A 56 8.18 10.80 -0.60
CA THR A 56 6.72 10.94 -0.38
C THR A 56 5.93 10.24 -1.48
N GLN A 57 6.36 10.38 -2.75
CA GLN A 57 5.72 9.69 -3.87
C GLN A 57 5.79 8.17 -3.74
N GLN A 58 6.95 7.63 -3.34
CA GLN A 58 7.13 6.20 -3.12
C GLN A 58 6.28 5.66 -1.96
N GLN A 59 6.11 6.45 -0.89
CA GLN A 59 5.22 6.08 0.22
C GLN A 59 3.77 6.00 -0.24
N GLU A 60 3.29 6.99 -1.00
CA GLU A 60 1.94 6.98 -1.55
C GLU A 60 1.69 5.80 -2.50
N ILE A 61 2.65 5.49 -3.38
CA ILE A 61 2.55 4.33 -4.28
C ILE A 61 2.41 3.03 -3.48
N ARG A 62 3.23 2.84 -2.43
CA ARG A 62 3.15 1.66 -1.57
C ARG A 62 1.81 1.57 -0.84
N ARG A 63 1.30 2.69 -0.34
CA ARG A 63 0.00 2.79 0.33
C ARG A 63 -1.14 2.45 -0.63
N GLN A 64 -1.13 3.00 -1.84
CA GLN A 64 -2.12 2.72 -2.89
C GLN A 64 -2.11 1.24 -3.29
N HIS A 65 -0.94 0.65 -3.47
CA HIS A 65 -0.82 -0.77 -3.77
C HIS A 65 -1.41 -1.63 -2.64
N ARG A 66 -1.07 -1.36 -1.37
CA ARG A 66 -1.66 -2.07 -0.22
C ARG A 66 -3.18 -1.91 -0.16
N ALA A 67 -3.68 -0.70 -0.34
CA ALA A 67 -5.11 -0.43 -0.34
C ALA A 67 -5.84 -1.20 -1.45
N SER A 68 -5.25 -1.27 -2.65
CA SER A 68 -5.78 -2.08 -3.75
C SER A 68 -5.79 -3.57 -3.43
N PHE A 69 -4.70 -4.11 -2.86
CA PHE A 69 -4.64 -5.51 -2.42
C PHE A 69 -5.72 -5.83 -1.38
N TYR A 70 -5.91 -4.95 -0.38
CA TYR A 70 -6.94 -5.12 0.63
C TYR A 70 -8.37 -5.02 0.07
N ALA A 71 -8.60 -4.11 -0.88
CA ALA A 71 -9.89 -4.01 -1.56
C ALA A 71 -10.22 -5.29 -2.34
N GLU A 72 -9.25 -5.88 -3.03
CA GLU A 72 -9.45 -7.12 -3.77
C GLU A 72 -9.61 -8.35 -2.85
N ALA A 73 -8.92 -8.38 -1.71
CA ALA A 73 -9.13 -9.40 -0.67
C ALA A 73 -10.55 -9.33 -0.11
N LEU A 74 -11.03 -8.13 0.23
CA LEU A 74 -12.40 -7.91 0.66
C LEU A 74 -13.41 -8.36 -0.40
N ARG A 75 -13.16 -7.98 -1.66
CA ARG A 75 -14.00 -8.34 -2.80
C ARG A 75 -14.11 -9.85 -2.98
N ALA A 76 -13.03 -10.60 -2.81
CA ALA A 76 -13.07 -12.06 -2.95
C ALA A 76 -14.06 -12.72 -1.97
N VAL A 77 -14.14 -12.21 -0.73
CA VAL A 77 -15.10 -12.70 0.27
C VAL A 77 -16.54 -12.25 -0.05
N GLU A 78 -16.73 -11.02 -0.52
CA GLU A 78 -18.05 -10.57 -0.98
C GLU A 78 -18.55 -11.37 -2.19
N ASP A 79 -17.67 -11.68 -3.15
CA ASP A 79 -18.00 -12.55 -4.28
C ASP A 79 -18.46 -13.95 -3.81
N TYR A 80 -17.91 -14.44 -2.69
CA TYR A 80 -18.36 -15.68 -2.07
C TYR A 80 -19.75 -15.56 -1.45
N MET A 81 -20.05 -14.42 -0.80
CA MET A 81 -21.38 -14.10 -0.28
C MET A 81 -22.44 -13.96 -1.40
N GLU A 82 -22.03 -13.68 -2.63
CA GLU A 82 -22.92 -13.60 -3.80
C GLU A 82 -23.26 -14.96 -4.43
N CYS A 83 -22.48 -16.00 -4.12
CA CYS A 83 -22.66 -17.35 -4.69
C CYS A 83 -24.06 -17.98 -4.42
N PRO A 84 -24.70 -17.83 -3.24
CA PRO A 84 -26.06 -18.33 -3.02
C PRO A 84 -27.05 -17.73 -4.03
N TYR A 85 -26.93 -16.44 -4.37
CA TYR A 85 -27.81 -15.80 -5.35
C TYR A 85 -27.58 -16.32 -6.76
N ARG A 86 -26.33 -16.59 -7.14
CA ARG A 86 -26.01 -17.24 -8.43
C ARG A 86 -26.68 -18.61 -8.53
N ILE A 87 -26.62 -19.41 -7.46
CA ILE A 87 -27.28 -20.73 -7.40
C ILE A 87 -28.80 -20.59 -7.49
N LEU A 88 -29.39 -19.60 -6.82
CA LEU A 88 -30.84 -19.35 -6.88
C LEU A 88 -31.32 -19.00 -8.30
N ARG A 89 -30.45 -18.47 -9.16
CA ARG A 89 -30.76 -18.09 -10.54
C ARG A 89 -30.48 -19.20 -11.57
N LYS A 90 -30.13 -20.41 -11.13
CA LYS A 90 -29.84 -21.55 -12.02
C LYS A 90 -31.05 -21.92 -12.90
N ASP A 91 -30.79 -22.25 -14.16
CA ASP A 91 -31.80 -22.74 -15.12
C ASP A 91 -32.03 -24.26 -15.05
N GLY A 92 -31.17 -24.99 -14.31
CA GLY A 92 -31.24 -26.43 -14.10
C GLY A 92 -30.49 -27.26 -15.14
N SER A 93 -29.86 -26.62 -16.13
CA SER A 93 -28.97 -27.29 -17.08
C SER A 93 -27.71 -27.82 -16.40
N SER A 94 -27.08 -28.85 -17.00
CA SER A 94 -25.77 -29.34 -16.56
C SER A 94 -24.68 -28.29 -16.78
N GLU A 95 -24.82 -27.45 -17.79
CA GLU A 95 -23.91 -26.35 -18.09
C GLU A 95 -23.92 -25.29 -16.99
N ALA A 96 -25.10 -24.77 -16.62
CA ALA A 96 -25.20 -23.81 -15.52
C ALA A 96 -24.66 -24.37 -14.21
N ARG A 97 -24.87 -25.66 -13.93
CA ARG A 97 -24.28 -26.32 -12.75
C ARG A 97 -22.75 -26.30 -12.78
N ARG A 98 -22.16 -26.63 -13.93
CA ARG A 98 -20.71 -26.63 -14.13
C ARG A 98 -20.16 -25.21 -13.97
N GLU A 99 -20.76 -24.22 -14.61
CA GLU A 99 -20.35 -22.82 -14.55
C GLU A 99 -20.40 -22.26 -13.12
N ILE A 100 -21.52 -22.47 -12.42
CA ILE A 100 -21.68 -22.00 -11.03
C ILE A 100 -20.66 -22.67 -10.11
N THR A 101 -20.43 -23.98 -10.25
CA THR A 101 -19.46 -24.71 -9.44
C THR A 101 -18.02 -24.26 -9.72
N GLN A 102 -17.69 -24.02 -10.99
CA GLN A 102 -16.39 -23.47 -11.37
C GLN A 102 -16.19 -22.08 -10.76
N HIS A 103 -17.18 -21.19 -10.88
CA HIS A 103 -17.12 -19.85 -10.30
C HIS A 103 -16.92 -19.88 -8.78
N ILE A 104 -17.65 -20.74 -8.06
CA ILE A 104 -17.46 -20.91 -6.60
C ILE A 104 -16.03 -21.37 -6.29
N SER A 105 -15.47 -22.27 -7.10
CA SER A 105 -14.10 -22.77 -6.94
C SER A 105 -13.08 -21.67 -7.20
N ASP A 106 -13.27 -20.85 -8.23
CA ASP A 106 -12.41 -19.70 -8.54
C ASP A 106 -12.42 -18.65 -7.42
N VAL A 107 -13.61 -18.36 -6.87
CA VAL A 107 -13.77 -17.45 -5.74
C VAL A 107 -13.06 -17.98 -4.49
N LYS A 108 -13.22 -19.28 -4.16
CA LYS A 108 -12.49 -19.91 -3.06
C LYS A 108 -10.98 -19.86 -3.26
N SER A 109 -10.51 -20.09 -4.49
CA SER A 109 -9.09 -19.98 -4.84
C SER A 109 -8.55 -18.57 -4.59
N ARG A 110 -9.30 -17.53 -4.99
CA ARG A 110 -8.95 -16.12 -4.70
C ARG A 110 -8.90 -15.83 -3.21
N ILE A 111 -9.88 -16.31 -2.43
CA ILE A 111 -9.86 -16.18 -0.97
C ILE A 111 -8.59 -16.81 -0.38
N SER A 112 -8.25 -18.03 -0.80
CA SER A 112 -7.02 -18.71 -0.36
C SER A 112 -5.77 -17.94 -0.74
N PHE A 113 -5.71 -17.38 -1.95
CA PHE A 113 -4.61 -16.53 -2.38
C PHE A 113 -4.42 -15.32 -1.46
N TYR A 114 -5.49 -14.55 -1.18
CA TYR A 114 -5.39 -13.39 -0.31
C TYR A 114 -5.13 -13.75 1.16
N THR A 115 -5.63 -14.90 1.62
CA THR A 115 -5.31 -15.43 2.95
C THR A 115 -3.80 -15.68 3.07
N GLY A 116 -3.20 -16.39 2.10
CA GLY A 116 -1.76 -16.64 2.08
C GLY A 116 -0.94 -15.35 1.90
N TRP A 117 -1.42 -14.40 1.10
CA TRP A 117 -0.74 -13.11 0.93
C TRP A 117 -0.72 -12.30 2.24
N ILE A 118 -1.86 -12.24 2.93
CA ILE A 118 -1.99 -11.55 4.23
C ILE A 118 -1.18 -12.28 5.31
N GLU A 119 -1.06 -13.60 5.25
CA GLU A 119 -0.18 -14.36 6.15
C GLU A 119 1.28 -13.91 6.03
N ILE A 120 1.76 -13.65 4.81
CA ILE A 120 3.16 -13.29 4.54
C ILE A 120 3.42 -11.81 4.83
N HIS A 121 2.47 -10.93 4.47
CA HIS A 121 2.71 -9.49 4.41
C HIS A 121 1.88 -8.66 5.40
N GLY A 122 0.82 -9.22 5.97
CA GLY A 122 -0.08 -8.55 6.88
C GLY A 122 0.47 -8.45 8.30
N THR A 123 -0.07 -7.52 9.08
CA THR A 123 0.15 -7.52 10.52
C THR A 123 -0.64 -8.66 11.17
N PRO A 124 -0.25 -9.13 12.37
CA PRO A 124 -1.00 -10.17 13.09
C PRO A 124 -2.48 -9.84 13.27
N GLU A 125 -2.81 -8.57 13.47
CA GLU A 125 -4.19 -8.09 13.65
C GLU A 125 -4.98 -8.11 12.34
N VAL A 126 -4.40 -7.67 11.22
CA VAL A 126 -5.02 -7.74 9.89
C VAL A 126 -5.31 -9.19 9.54
N ARG A 127 -4.35 -10.09 9.75
CA ARG A 127 -4.50 -11.53 9.52
C ARG A 127 -5.67 -12.09 10.34
N ALA A 128 -5.63 -11.93 11.66
CA ALA A 128 -6.66 -12.50 12.54
C ALA A 128 -8.07 -11.99 12.19
N THR A 129 -8.19 -10.70 11.84
CA THR A 129 -9.48 -10.10 11.48
C THR A 129 -9.97 -10.54 10.11
N TYR A 130 -9.06 -10.71 9.14
CA TYR A 130 -9.39 -11.23 7.81
C TYR A 130 -9.82 -12.70 7.88
N ASP A 131 -9.13 -13.54 8.64
CA ASP A 131 -9.50 -14.95 8.83
C ASP A 131 -10.87 -15.10 9.49
N ALA A 132 -11.17 -14.24 10.48
CA ALA A 132 -12.48 -14.18 11.11
C ALA A 132 -13.57 -13.78 10.12
N PHE A 133 -13.29 -12.82 9.22
CA PHE A 133 -14.22 -12.41 8.17
C PHE A 133 -14.49 -13.55 7.17
N VAL A 134 -13.44 -14.22 6.67
CA VAL A 134 -13.55 -15.38 5.78
C VAL A 134 -14.37 -16.50 6.44
N THR A 135 -14.04 -16.86 7.68
CA THR A 135 -14.72 -17.92 8.42
C THR A 135 -16.21 -17.60 8.63
N THR A 136 -16.51 -16.34 8.95
CA THR A 136 -17.90 -15.90 9.17
C THR A 136 -18.70 -15.95 7.87
N ALA A 137 -18.14 -15.47 6.75
CA ALA A 137 -18.76 -15.57 5.44
C ALA A 137 -19.04 -17.03 5.04
N GLN A 138 -18.10 -17.94 5.31
CA GLN A 138 -18.28 -19.37 5.06
C GLN A 138 -19.39 -20.00 5.90
N ARG A 139 -19.54 -19.59 7.17
CA ARG A 139 -20.60 -20.06 8.06
C ARG A 139 -21.99 -19.58 7.65
N GLU A 140 -22.11 -18.36 7.13
CA GLU A 140 -23.41 -17.83 6.67
C GLU A 140 -23.74 -18.29 5.24
N ALA A 141 -22.85 -18.08 4.27
CA ALA A 141 -23.14 -18.39 2.87
C ALA A 141 -23.12 -19.88 2.57
N GLY A 142 -22.31 -20.70 3.25
CA GLY A 142 -22.24 -22.15 3.00
C GLY A 142 -23.60 -22.85 3.08
N PRO A 143 -24.31 -22.78 4.22
CA PRO A 143 -25.67 -23.32 4.34
C PRO A 143 -26.66 -22.69 3.36
N GLN A 144 -26.52 -21.40 3.06
CA GLN A 144 -27.39 -20.72 2.08
C GLN A 144 -27.19 -21.24 0.66
N MET A 145 -25.95 -21.56 0.26
CA MET A 145 -25.66 -22.22 -1.02
C MET A 145 -26.30 -23.60 -1.09
N THR A 146 -26.20 -24.39 -0.01
CA THR A 146 -26.84 -25.72 0.07
C THR A 146 -28.35 -25.59 -0.10
N ALA A 147 -29.01 -24.72 0.68
CA ALA A 147 -30.44 -24.48 0.55
C ALA A 147 -30.81 -23.96 -0.85
N ALA A 148 -29.98 -23.12 -1.47
CA ALA A 148 -30.18 -22.64 -2.82
C ALA A 148 -30.10 -23.75 -3.87
N TRP A 149 -29.28 -24.78 -3.67
CA TRP A 149 -29.21 -25.93 -4.58
C TRP A 149 -30.48 -26.78 -4.53
N GLU A 150 -31.11 -26.88 -3.36
CA GLU A 150 -32.36 -27.62 -3.15
C GLU A 150 -33.59 -26.94 -3.76
N THR A 151 -33.52 -25.64 -4.10
CA THR A 151 -34.62 -24.94 -4.75
C THR A 151 -34.81 -25.37 -6.21
N LYS A 152 -36.05 -25.34 -6.70
CA LYS A 152 -36.35 -25.62 -8.11
C LYS A 152 -35.66 -24.61 -9.04
N PRO A 153 -35.11 -25.06 -10.18
CA PRO A 153 -34.54 -24.15 -11.16
C PRO A 153 -35.54 -23.14 -11.73
N VAL A 154 -35.02 -21.97 -12.13
CA VAL A 154 -35.78 -20.91 -12.78
C VAL A 154 -36.01 -21.28 -14.25
N ARG A 155 -37.24 -21.15 -14.75
CA ARG A 155 -37.57 -21.47 -16.15
C ARG A 155 -37.97 -20.28 -17.01
N ARG A 156 -38.23 -19.14 -16.40
CA ARG A 156 -38.64 -17.90 -17.08
C ARG A 156 -37.98 -16.73 -16.40
N ASP A 157 -37.62 -15.71 -17.17
CA ASP A 157 -36.91 -14.53 -16.64
C ASP A 157 -37.68 -13.81 -15.53
N ARG A 158 -39.02 -13.77 -15.63
CA ARG A 158 -39.89 -13.19 -14.60
C ARG A 158 -39.82 -13.92 -13.25
N ASP A 159 -39.38 -15.17 -13.26
CA ASP A 159 -39.25 -16.03 -12.08
C ASP A 159 -37.84 -15.92 -11.47
N VAL A 160 -36.93 -15.12 -12.06
CA VAL A 160 -35.59 -14.87 -11.51
C VAL A 160 -35.74 -14.09 -10.19
N PRO A 161 -35.30 -14.65 -9.06
CA PRO A 161 -35.46 -13.98 -7.78
C PRO A 161 -34.48 -12.80 -7.66
N LEU A 162 -35.01 -11.58 -7.76
CA LEU A 162 -34.30 -10.35 -7.38
C LEU A 162 -34.33 -10.10 -5.87
N ARG A 163 -35.09 -10.90 -5.10
CA ARG A 163 -35.35 -10.86 -3.65
C ARG A 163 -35.41 -9.45 -3.04
N THR A 164 -36.61 -9.01 -2.68
CA THR A 164 -36.80 -7.78 -1.91
C THR A 164 -36.20 -7.84 -0.50
N SER A 165 -36.07 -9.04 0.08
CA SER A 165 -35.35 -9.28 1.34
C SER A 165 -34.04 -10.01 1.07
N PRO A 166 -32.87 -9.44 1.41
CA PRO A 166 -31.58 -10.09 1.25
C PRO A 166 -31.48 -11.34 2.14
N LEU A 167 -30.60 -12.26 1.76
CA LEU A 167 -30.20 -13.38 2.61
C LEU A 167 -29.50 -12.84 3.88
N PRO A 168 -29.67 -13.50 5.04
CA PRO A 168 -29.01 -13.09 6.27
C PRO A 168 -27.48 -13.01 6.11
N ARG A 169 -26.89 -11.86 6.46
CA ARG A 169 -25.45 -11.59 6.38
C ARG A 169 -24.92 -10.77 7.57
N VAL A 170 -25.66 -10.76 8.68
CA VAL A 170 -25.42 -9.84 9.81
C VAL A 170 -24.05 -10.10 10.44
N ALA A 171 -23.67 -11.37 10.64
CA ALA A 171 -22.39 -11.68 11.25
C ALA A 171 -21.23 -11.31 10.31
N THR A 172 -21.40 -11.58 9.01
CA THR A 172 -20.41 -11.22 7.99
C THR A 172 -20.25 -9.70 7.88
N ASP A 173 -21.34 -8.93 7.96
CA ASP A 173 -21.30 -7.45 7.96
C ASP A 173 -20.55 -6.90 9.18
N ILE A 174 -20.78 -7.46 10.36
CA ILE A 174 -20.05 -7.08 11.58
C ILE A 174 -18.56 -7.38 11.43
N ALA A 175 -18.21 -8.57 10.92
CA ALA A 175 -16.82 -8.96 10.70
C ALA A 175 -16.13 -8.07 9.65
N ARG A 176 -16.85 -7.72 8.57
CA ARG A 176 -16.41 -6.78 7.54
C ARG A 176 -16.11 -5.41 8.13
N SER A 177 -17.02 -4.85 8.93
CA SER A 177 -16.81 -3.53 9.55
C SER A 177 -15.57 -3.51 10.44
N ARG A 178 -15.34 -4.57 11.24
CA ARG A 178 -14.13 -4.71 12.05
C ARG A 178 -12.87 -4.77 11.19
N LEU A 179 -12.90 -5.57 10.12
CA LEU A 179 -11.78 -5.66 9.19
C LEU A 179 -11.48 -4.28 8.57
N LEU A 180 -12.48 -3.56 8.09
CA LEU A 180 -12.29 -2.23 7.50
C LEU A 180 -11.62 -1.26 8.47
N THR A 181 -11.99 -1.26 9.75
CA THR A 181 -11.33 -0.44 10.78
C THR A 181 -9.84 -0.80 10.90
N VAL A 182 -9.51 -2.09 11.01
CA VAL A 182 -8.11 -2.54 11.14
C VAL A 182 -7.30 -2.22 9.89
N LEU A 183 -7.88 -2.39 8.69
CA LEU A 183 -7.23 -2.07 7.42
C LEU A 183 -6.97 -0.56 7.28
N GLN A 184 -7.92 0.28 7.69
CA GLN A 184 -7.75 1.75 7.68
C GLN A 184 -6.59 2.17 8.56
N THR A 185 -6.56 1.69 9.82
CA THR A 185 -5.43 1.95 10.73
C THR A 185 -4.12 1.45 10.17
N ASN A 186 -4.09 0.27 9.54
CA ASN A 186 -2.87 -0.25 8.92
C ASN A 186 -2.37 0.59 7.73
N LEU A 187 -3.27 1.23 6.99
CA LEU A 187 -2.91 2.10 5.85
C LEU A 187 -2.45 3.50 6.27
N GLU A 188 -2.65 3.88 7.53
CA GLU A 188 -2.20 5.17 8.09
C GLU A 188 -0.78 5.08 8.69
N HIS A 189 -0.23 3.88 8.87
CA HIS A 189 1.10 3.60 9.41
C HIS A 189 2.09 3.11 8.33
#